data_AF-A0A9P4MXL4-F1
#
_entry.id   AF-A0A9P4MXL4-F1
#
_cell.length_a   1.000
_cell.length_b   1.000
_cell.length_c   1.000
_cell.angle_alpha   90.00
_cell.angle_beta   90.00
_cell.angle_gamma   90.00
#
_symmetry.space_group_name_H-M   'P 1'
#
loop_
_entity.id
_entity.type
_entity.pdbx_description
1 polymer ?
#
loop_
_entity_poly.entity_id
_entity_poly.type
_entity_poly.pdbx_seq_one_letter_code
_entity_poly.pdbx_strand_id
1 'polypeptide(L)'
;MELGMGRHQRPGIPCSGCMLCQQFCLQASSIILTTNLFGDFSKCCIISKHFYQSSASEPASLTLDSIGQDSRNIWLRFVHQPQTARCLAFYLILGQLCKEIAREYRHAMKAIDSVVKFDDIFNHKDGKRIDDEDVMPRFKIGLWALESLFRLQKSLRVTVASIRDARDELEAQINEGPGTRGEALEALCQHYVDTFESGFAALVWVDTKLDTDIALITRYKEGFNAVLTLNDSRESVKQNRTIQRLTYLTIGYLPMGLAAAIFAIPGEQHVVHEPMGRGWFIWCILILLVATSLAAFFIEGLLHSFRRVFLSIWRPLKTTINRLLRCLIAAWWLWTIYHKRRQYSKESLLSKKRHEVSQGV
;
A
#
# COMPACT_ATOMS: atom_id res chain seq x y z
N MET A 1 -34.54 -16.05 20.60
CA MET A 1 -34.89 -14.69 20.14
C MET A 1 -34.21 -14.52 18.78
N GLU A 2 -34.88 -14.97 17.73
CA GLU A 2 -34.35 -14.99 16.36
C GLU A 2 -34.44 -13.59 15.75
N LEU A 3 -33.30 -12.98 15.47
CA LEU A 3 -33.24 -11.76 14.66
C LEU A 3 -33.22 -12.17 13.19
N GLY A 4 -34.40 -12.12 12.57
CA GLY A 4 -34.57 -12.27 11.13
C GLY A 4 -33.90 -11.13 10.37
N MET A 5 -32.71 -11.37 9.81
CA MET A 5 -32.17 -10.56 8.73
C MET A 5 -32.57 -11.17 7.39
N GLY A 6 -33.76 -10.82 6.92
CA GLY A 6 -34.17 -11.03 5.54
C GLY A 6 -33.39 -10.10 4.60
N ARG A 7 -32.30 -10.59 4.00
CA ARG A 7 -31.70 -9.92 2.84
C ARG A 7 -32.43 -10.36 1.59
N HIS A 8 -33.20 -9.45 1.01
CA HIS A 8 -33.66 -9.54 -0.37
C HIS A 8 -32.46 -9.66 -1.33
N GLN A 9 -32.17 -10.87 -1.79
CA GLN A 9 -31.36 -11.09 -2.97
C GLN A 9 -32.21 -10.73 -4.20
N ARG A 10 -31.86 -9.63 -4.87
CA ARG A 10 -32.35 -9.40 -6.23
C ARG A 10 -31.63 -10.38 -7.17
N PRO A 11 -32.34 -11.05 -8.09
CA PRO A 11 -31.71 -11.90 -9.10
C PRO A 11 -30.85 -11.03 -10.03
N GLY A 12 -29.54 -11.19 -9.93
CA GLY A 12 -28.58 -10.50 -10.78
C GLY A 12 -28.54 -11.11 -12.18
N ILE A 13 -28.53 -10.23 -13.18
CA ILE A 13 -28.34 -10.56 -14.60
C ILE A 13 -26.98 -11.27 -14.76
N PRO A 14 -26.90 -12.43 -15.45
CA PRO A 14 -25.65 -13.16 -15.60
C PRO A 14 -24.71 -12.40 -16.55
N CYS A 15 -23.65 -11.82 -15.99
CA CYS A 15 -22.53 -11.30 -16.76
C CYS A 15 -21.68 -12.47 -17.29
N SER A 16 -22.05 -13.01 -18.45
CA SER A 16 -21.28 -14.00 -19.20
C SER A 16 -19.99 -13.39 -19.75
N GLY A 17 -18.93 -13.34 -18.93
CA GLY A 17 -17.60 -12.88 -19.38
C GLY A 17 -16.63 -12.47 -18.28
N CYS A 18 -17.10 -12.17 -17.06
CA CYS A 18 -16.22 -11.88 -15.94
C CYS A 18 -15.78 -13.17 -15.24
N MET A 19 -14.61 -13.71 -15.61
CA MET A 19 -13.95 -14.81 -14.88
C MET A 19 -13.66 -14.46 -13.39
N LEU A 20 -13.81 -13.20 -12.99
CA LEU A 20 -13.59 -12.73 -11.61
C LEU A 20 -14.87 -12.57 -10.78
N CYS A 21 -16.06 -12.86 -11.32
CA CYS A 21 -17.30 -12.88 -10.54
C CYS A 21 -17.49 -14.19 -9.77
N GLN A 22 -16.46 -14.65 -9.04
CA GLN A 22 -16.71 -15.54 -7.91
C GLN A 22 -17.48 -14.73 -6.86
N GLN A 23 -18.74 -15.06 -6.66
CA GLN A 23 -19.56 -14.45 -5.61
C GLN A 23 -18.86 -14.66 -4.26
N PHE A 24 -18.34 -13.57 -3.70
CA PHE A 24 -17.79 -13.58 -2.35
C PHE A 24 -18.95 -13.79 -1.37
N CYS A 25 -19.16 -15.03 -0.94
CA CYS A 25 -20.15 -15.36 0.07
C CYS A 25 -19.52 -15.13 1.44
N LEU A 26 -20.01 -14.15 2.19
CA LEU A 26 -19.59 -13.95 3.58
C LEU A 26 -19.89 -15.24 4.36
N GLN A 27 -18.83 -15.91 4.81
CA GLN A 27 -18.93 -17.06 5.71
C GLN A 27 -18.86 -16.53 7.13
N ALA A 28 -19.91 -16.76 7.90
CA ALA A 28 -19.97 -16.44 9.32
C ALA A 28 -19.97 -17.74 10.12
N SER A 29 -19.27 -17.70 11.24
CA SER A 29 -19.22 -18.77 12.22
C SER A 29 -19.76 -18.26 13.55
N SER A 30 -20.62 -19.05 14.18
CA SER A 30 -21.13 -18.80 15.51
C SER A 30 -20.85 -20.02 16.39
N ILE A 31 -20.28 -19.77 17.56
CA ILE A 31 -20.06 -20.78 18.59
C ILE A 31 -20.83 -20.32 19.80
N ILE A 32 -21.73 -21.16 20.28
CA ILE A 32 -22.53 -20.90 21.47
C ILE A 32 -22.23 -22.03 22.44
N LEU A 33 -21.64 -21.68 23.58
CA LEU A 33 -21.43 -22.62 24.66
C LEU A 33 -22.23 -22.16 25.86
N THR A 34 -23.25 -22.94 26.21
CA THR A 34 -24.12 -22.69 27.36
C THR A 34 -23.86 -23.73 28.42
N THR A 35 -23.67 -23.29 29.66
CA THR A 35 -23.57 -24.15 30.84
C THR A 35 -24.73 -23.85 31.78
N ASN A 36 -25.19 -24.84 32.54
CA ASN A 36 -26.08 -24.57 33.66
C ASN A 36 -25.31 -23.94 34.84
N LEU A 37 -26.05 -23.48 35.86
CA LEU A 37 -25.47 -22.79 37.03
C LEU A 37 -24.47 -23.67 37.82
N PHE A 38 -24.67 -24.98 37.81
CA PHE A 38 -23.84 -25.93 38.53
C PHE A 38 -22.64 -26.43 37.70
N GLY A 39 -22.62 -26.16 36.40
CA GLY A 39 -21.55 -26.54 35.46
C GLY A 39 -21.54 -28.01 35.05
N ASP A 40 -22.45 -28.84 35.56
CA ASP A 40 -22.57 -30.28 35.30
C ASP A 40 -23.24 -30.58 33.95
N PHE A 41 -23.97 -29.63 33.37
CA PHE A 41 -24.50 -29.76 32.00
C PHE A 41 -24.03 -28.61 31.13
N SER A 42 -23.39 -28.95 30.01
CA SER A 42 -22.96 -28.01 29.00
C SER A 42 -23.45 -28.42 27.61
N LYS A 43 -23.85 -27.42 26.82
CA LYS A 43 -24.22 -27.58 25.42
C LYS A 43 -23.35 -26.65 24.59
N CYS A 44 -22.57 -27.23 23.69
CA CYS A 44 -21.82 -26.50 22.67
C CYS A 44 -22.54 -26.66 21.33
N CYS A 45 -22.90 -25.53 20.71
CA CYS A 45 -23.45 -25.47 19.37
C CYS A 45 -22.49 -24.69 18.47
N ILE A 46 -21.97 -25.36 17.46
CA ILE A 46 -21.06 -24.78 16.48
C ILE A 46 -21.81 -24.69 15.15
N ILE A 47 -22.05 -23.46 14.70
CA ILE A 47 -22.65 -23.18 13.39
C ILE A 47 -21.58 -22.50 12.55
N SER A 48 -20.87 -23.26 11.74
CA SER A 48 -19.78 -22.75 10.92
C SER A 48 -19.74 -23.45 9.58
N LYS A 49 -19.62 -22.67 8.50
CA LYS A 49 -19.43 -23.20 7.13
C LYS A 49 -17.99 -23.65 6.88
N HIS A 50 -17.02 -23.13 7.64
CA HIS A 50 -15.60 -23.43 7.46
C HIS A 50 -15.28 -24.91 7.67
N PHE A 51 -16.01 -25.59 8.56
CA PHE A 51 -15.79 -27.01 8.79
C PHE A 51 -16.33 -27.90 7.67
N TYR A 52 -17.22 -27.41 6.80
CA TYR A 52 -17.83 -28.22 5.72
C TYR A 52 -17.02 -28.24 4.43
N GLN A 53 -16.15 -27.26 4.22
CA GLN A 53 -15.41 -27.07 2.96
C GLN A 53 -13.90 -27.29 3.09
N SER A 54 -13.45 -27.79 4.25
CA SER A 54 -12.04 -28.00 4.56
C SER A 54 -11.48 -29.17 3.73
N SER A 55 -11.05 -28.87 2.49
CA SER A 55 -10.32 -29.69 1.52
C SER A 55 -11.05 -30.87 0.86
N ALA A 56 -10.94 -30.95 -0.47
CA ALA A 56 -11.42 -32.06 -1.30
C ALA A 56 -10.77 -33.43 -1.01
N SER A 57 -9.85 -33.51 -0.05
CA SER A 57 -9.06 -34.70 0.28
C SER A 57 -9.38 -35.31 1.64
N GLU A 58 -10.05 -34.60 2.55
CA GLU A 58 -10.50 -35.16 3.84
C GLU A 58 -12.01 -34.91 4.03
N PRO A 59 -12.79 -35.93 4.45
CA PRO A 59 -14.20 -35.75 4.72
C PRO A 59 -14.42 -34.74 5.86
N ALA A 60 -15.00 -33.59 5.53
CA ALA A 60 -15.37 -32.52 6.46
C ALA A 60 -16.14 -32.98 7.72
N SER A 61 -16.88 -34.10 7.65
CA SER A 61 -17.58 -34.68 8.80
C SER A 61 -16.63 -35.16 9.90
N LEU A 62 -15.44 -35.66 9.54
CA LEU A 62 -14.49 -36.21 10.49
C LEU A 62 -13.95 -35.14 11.45
N THR A 63 -13.79 -33.90 11.00
CA THR A 63 -13.22 -32.83 11.83
C THR A 63 -14.19 -32.31 12.88
N LEU A 64 -15.47 -32.16 12.56
CA LEU A 64 -16.49 -31.76 13.54
C LEU A 64 -16.75 -32.89 14.55
N ASP A 65 -16.80 -34.12 14.07
CA ASP A 65 -16.97 -35.29 14.92
C ASP A 65 -15.78 -35.47 15.86
N SER A 66 -14.54 -35.27 15.39
CA SER A 66 -13.34 -35.34 16.23
C SER A 66 -13.33 -34.23 17.29
N ILE A 67 -13.64 -32.98 16.92
CA ILE A 67 -13.76 -31.86 17.87
C ILE A 67 -14.84 -32.15 18.91
N GLY A 68 -15.97 -32.73 18.50
CA GLY A 68 -17.04 -33.13 19.41
C GLY A 68 -16.61 -34.24 20.38
N GLN A 69 -15.88 -35.24 19.90
CA GLN A 69 -15.33 -36.32 20.72
C GLN A 69 -14.27 -35.82 21.70
N ASP A 70 -13.33 -34.99 21.26
CA ASP A 70 -12.29 -34.39 22.09
C ASP A 70 -12.89 -33.47 23.15
N SER A 71 -13.86 -32.63 22.77
CA SER A 71 -14.61 -31.80 23.72
C SER A 71 -15.30 -32.66 24.77
N ARG A 72 -15.97 -33.76 24.36
CA ARG A 72 -16.60 -34.70 25.31
C ARG A 72 -15.57 -35.32 26.25
N ASN A 73 -14.39 -35.66 25.76
CA ASN A 73 -13.31 -36.22 26.56
C ASN A 73 -12.79 -35.20 27.60
N ILE A 74 -12.65 -33.93 27.22
CA ILE A 74 -12.33 -32.82 28.15
C ILE A 74 -13.39 -32.75 29.27
N TRP A 75 -14.68 -32.72 28.92
CA TRP A 75 -15.76 -32.64 29.90
C TRP A 75 -15.77 -33.82 30.88
N LEU A 76 -15.52 -35.05 30.39
CA LEU A 76 -15.47 -36.24 31.25
C LEU A 76 -14.26 -36.22 32.20
N ARG A 77 -13.10 -35.74 31.74
CA ARG A 77 -11.88 -35.69 32.56
C ARG A 77 -11.91 -34.56 33.60
N PHE A 78 -12.54 -33.45 33.26
CA PHE A 78 -12.65 -32.26 34.13
C PHE A 78 -14.03 -32.14 34.78
N VAL A 79 -14.70 -33.26 35.07
CA VAL A 79 -16.07 -33.29 35.63
C VAL A 79 -16.17 -32.53 36.96
N HIS A 80 -15.11 -32.52 37.77
CA HIS A 80 -15.05 -31.80 39.05
C HIS A 80 -14.59 -30.34 38.91
N GLN A 81 -14.23 -29.90 37.71
CA GLN A 81 -13.75 -28.54 37.41
C GLN A 81 -14.42 -28.01 36.13
N PRO A 82 -15.74 -27.77 36.15
CA PRO A 82 -16.51 -27.45 34.95
C PRO A 82 -16.09 -26.12 34.30
N GLN A 83 -15.60 -25.16 35.08
CA GLN A 83 -15.05 -23.90 34.57
C GLN A 83 -13.80 -24.13 33.71
N THR A 84 -12.85 -24.95 34.18
CA THR A 84 -11.65 -25.33 33.42
C THR A 84 -12.05 -26.11 32.17
N ALA A 85 -12.93 -27.10 32.30
CA ALA A 85 -13.43 -27.91 31.19
C ALA A 85 -14.01 -27.02 30.07
N ARG A 86 -14.80 -26.01 30.44
CA ARG A 86 -15.37 -25.02 29.53
C ARG A 86 -14.29 -24.26 28.75
N CYS A 87 -13.30 -23.72 29.45
CA CYS A 87 -12.25 -22.92 28.83
C CYS A 87 -11.40 -23.77 27.88
N LEU A 88 -11.07 -25.00 28.27
CA LEU A 88 -10.33 -25.95 27.44
C LEU A 88 -11.12 -26.38 26.19
N ALA A 89 -12.41 -26.67 26.32
CA ALA A 89 -13.27 -26.95 25.18
C ALA A 89 -13.34 -25.75 24.22
N PHE A 90 -13.37 -24.53 24.75
CA PHE A 90 -13.32 -23.32 23.93
C PHE A 90 -11.96 -23.16 23.23
N TYR A 91 -10.84 -23.41 23.91
CA TYR A 91 -9.51 -23.40 23.30
C TYR A 91 -9.36 -24.41 22.16
N LEU A 92 -9.89 -25.62 22.32
CA LEU A 92 -9.90 -26.63 21.26
C LEU A 92 -10.55 -26.08 19.97
N ILE A 93 -11.75 -25.50 20.11
CA ILE A 93 -12.51 -24.97 18.97
C ILE A 93 -11.82 -23.73 18.39
N LEU A 94 -11.37 -22.81 19.25
CA LEU A 94 -10.72 -21.57 18.85
C LEU A 94 -9.38 -21.84 18.14
N GLY A 95 -8.62 -22.82 18.62
CA GLY A 95 -7.36 -23.25 18.02
C GLY A 95 -7.57 -23.81 16.61
N GLN A 96 -8.63 -24.60 16.40
CA GLN A 96 -8.97 -25.07 15.06
C GLN A 96 -9.41 -23.91 14.16
N LEU A 97 -10.23 -22.97 14.66
CA LEU A 97 -10.60 -21.77 13.91
C LEU A 97 -9.38 -20.94 13.51
N CYS A 98 -8.39 -20.77 14.40
CA CYS A 98 -7.15 -20.06 14.08
C CYS A 98 -6.42 -20.71 12.89
N LYS A 99 -6.33 -22.04 12.86
CA LYS A 99 -5.70 -22.79 11.76
C LYS A 99 -6.45 -22.59 10.44
N GLU A 100 -7.78 -22.66 10.48
CA GLU A 100 -8.64 -22.45 9.31
C GLU A 100 -8.52 -21.01 8.78
N ILE A 101 -8.63 -20.01 9.64
CA ILE A 101 -8.43 -18.60 9.28
C ILE A 101 -7.04 -18.40 8.67
N ALA A 102 -5.99 -18.91 9.32
CA ALA A 102 -4.63 -18.82 8.80
C ALA A 102 -4.47 -19.49 7.43
N ARG A 103 -5.21 -20.56 7.14
CA ARG A 103 -5.22 -21.19 5.83
C ARG A 103 -5.92 -20.32 4.78
N GLU A 104 -7.11 -19.79 5.08
CA GLU A 104 -7.86 -18.91 4.17
C GLU A 104 -7.06 -17.65 3.80
N TYR A 105 -6.42 -17.01 4.78
CA TYR A 105 -5.55 -15.85 4.52
C TYR A 105 -4.36 -16.22 3.64
N ARG A 106 -3.71 -17.37 3.86
CA ARG A 106 -2.63 -17.86 2.98
C ARG A 106 -3.12 -18.09 1.55
N HIS A 107 -4.32 -18.64 1.36
CA HIS A 107 -4.92 -18.80 0.03
C HIS A 107 -5.21 -17.45 -0.63
N ALA A 108 -5.79 -16.50 0.10
CA ALA A 108 -6.06 -15.16 -0.40
C ALA A 108 -4.75 -14.44 -0.81
N MET A 109 -3.70 -14.53 0.02
CA MET A 109 -2.38 -13.98 -0.31
C MET A 109 -1.81 -14.61 -1.57
N LYS A 110 -1.85 -15.95 -1.70
CA LYS A 110 -1.37 -16.66 -2.89
C LYS A 110 -2.16 -16.30 -4.15
N ALA A 111 -3.47 -16.10 -4.03
CA ALA A 111 -4.32 -15.65 -5.13
C ALA A 111 -3.93 -14.23 -5.57
N ILE A 112 -3.74 -13.30 -4.63
CA ILE A 112 -3.28 -11.94 -4.93
C ILE A 112 -1.91 -11.97 -5.61
N ASP A 113 -0.97 -12.75 -5.06
CA ASP A 113 0.38 -12.92 -5.62
C ASP A 113 0.34 -13.44 -7.06
N SER A 114 -0.51 -14.44 -7.34
CA SER A 114 -0.69 -15.00 -8.68
C SER A 114 -1.28 -14.02 -9.70
N VAL A 115 -2.08 -13.05 -9.26
CA VAL A 115 -2.70 -12.02 -10.10
C VAL A 115 -1.68 -10.93 -10.42
N VAL A 116 -0.88 -10.51 -9.44
CA VAL A 116 0.07 -9.41 -9.65
C VAL A 116 1.34 -9.88 -10.38
N LYS A 117 1.74 -11.15 -10.17
CA LYS A 117 2.99 -11.72 -10.72
C LYS A 117 4.16 -10.76 -10.56
N PHE A 118 4.40 -10.33 -9.32
CA PHE A 118 5.43 -9.35 -9.01
C PHE A 118 6.79 -9.76 -9.61
N ASP A 119 7.15 -11.03 -9.56
CA ASP A 119 8.40 -11.55 -10.12
C ASP A 119 8.53 -11.32 -11.64
N ASP A 120 7.45 -11.43 -12.41
CA ASP A 120 7.48 -11.26 -13.87
C ASP A 120 7.70 -9.79 -14.27
N ILE A 121 7.20 -8.87 -13.45
CA ILE A 121 7.37 -7.44 -13.63
C ILE A 121 8.85 -7.05 -13.49
N PHE A 122 9.58 -7.68 -12.56
CA PHE A 122 10.97 -7.33 -12.25
C PHE A 122 12.01 -8.15 -13.02
N ASN A 123 11.69 -9.41 -13.37
CA ASN A 123 12.62 -10.28 -14.08
C ASN A 123 12.74 -9.98 -15.59
N HIS A 124 12.14 -8.89 -16.08
CA HIS A 124 12.44 -8.36 -17.40
C HIS A 124 13.85 -7.76 -17.43
N LYS A 125 14.83 -8.67 -17.51
CA LYS A 125 16.23 -8.37 -17.81
C LYS A 125 16.31 -7.60 -19.12
N ASP A 126 16.70 -6.34 -19.00
CA ASP A 126 17.52 -5.56 -19.92
C ASP A 126 17.34 -5.87 -21.41
N GLY A 127 16.38 -5.20 -22.05
CA GLY A 127 16.46 -4.99 -23.50
C GLY A 127 15.12 -4.82 -24.21
N LYS A 128 14.07 -5.49 -23.75
CA LYS A 128 12.73 -5.27 -24.29
C LYS A 128 12.10 -4.10 -23.56
N ARG A 129 12.15 -2.92 -24.20
CA ARG A 129 11.37 -1.75 -23.84
C ARG A 129 9.92 -2.21 -23.74
N ILE A 130 9.38 -2.26 -22.53
CA ILE A 130 7.95 -2.50 -22.33
C ILE A 130 7.27 -1.35 -23.06
N ASP A 131 6.43 -1.65 -24.05
CA ASP A 131 5.66 -0.61 -24.71
C ASP A 131 4.83 0.14 -23.65
N ASP A 132 4.89 1.48 -23.72
CA ASP A 132 4.33 2.37 -22.69
C ASP A 132 2.83 2.11 -22.42
N GLU A 133 2.11 1.48 -23.37
CA GLU A 133 0.69 1.17 -23.24
C GLU A 133 0.35 0.09 -22.19
N ASP A 134 1.23 -0.88 -21.89
CA ASP A 134 0.91 -1.99 -20.95
C ASP A 134 1.38 -1.74 -19.50
N VAL A 135 2.13 -0.66 -19.25
CA VAL A 135 2.66 -0.37 -17.90
C VAL A 135 1.55 0.12 -16.96
N MET A 136 0.65 0.97 -17.47
CA MET A 136 -0.39 1.61 -16.66
C MET A 136 -1.45 0.63 -16.12
N PRO A 137 -1.99 -0.32 -16.91
CA PRO A 137 -2.93 -1.32 -16.39
C PRO A 137 -2.31 -2.21 -15.30
N ARG A 138 -1.07 -2.66 -15.49
CA ARG A 138 -0.35 -3.49 -14.50
C ARG A 138 -0.11 -2.73 -13.19
N PHE A 139 0.25 -1.45 -13.28
CA PHE A 139 0.39 -0.61 -12.10
C PHE A 139 -0.92 -0.45 -11.33
N LYS A 140 -2.06 -0.26 -12.04
CA LYS A 140 -3.38 -0.22 -11.39
C LYS A 140 -3.72 -1.52 -10.68
N ILE A 141 -3.45 -2.67 -11.30
CA ILE A 141 -3.63 -4.00 -10.69
C ILE A 141 -2.76 -4.12 -9.43
N GLY A 142 -1.49 -3.71 -9.49
CA GLY A 142 -0.59 -3.70 -8.34
C GLY A 142 -1.08 -2.81 -7.19
N LEU A 143 -1.63 -1.62 -7.48
CA LEU A 143 -2.23 -0.74 -6.49
C LEU A 143 -3.47 -1.34 -5.83
N TRP A 144 -4.36 -1.96 -6.61
CA TRP A 144 -5.56 -2.63 -6.08
C TRP A 144 -5.21 -3.84 -5.24
N ALA A 145 -4.22 -4.62 -5.66
CA ALA A 145 -3.69 -5.73 -4.87
C ALA A 145 -3.10 -5.24 -3.53
N LEU A 146 -2.32 -4.17 -3.56
CA LEU A 146 -1.76 -3.56 -2.34
C LEU A 146 -2.87 -3.08 -1.40
N GLU A 147 -3.87 -2.37 -1.92
CA GLU A 147 -5.03 -1.93 -1.11
C GLU A 147 -5.77 -3.14 -0.51
N SER A 148 -5.94 -4.22 -1.28
CA SER A 148 -6.58 -5.45 -0.82
C SER A 148 -5.78 -6.11 0.30
N LEU A 149 -4.45 -6.19 0.17
CA LEU A 149 -3.56 -6.72 1.21
C LEU A 149 -3.64 -5.88 2.50
N PHE A 150 -3.67 -4.55 2.40
CA PHE A 150 -3.87 -3.68 3.57
C PHE A 150 -5.20 -3.93 4.27
N ARG A 151 -6.29 -4.13 3.51
CA ARG A 151 -7.60 -4.47 4.08
C ARG A 151 -7.58 -5.83 4.78
N LEU A 152 -6.94 -6.83 4.18
CA LEU A 152 -6.73 -8.15 4.77
C LEU A 152 -5.92 -8.04 6.08
N GLN A 153 -4.80 -7.34 6.07
CA GLN A 153 -3.95 -7.12 7.24
C GLN A 153 -4.71 -6.43 8.37
N LYS A 154 -5.44 -5.36 8.06
CA LYS A 154 -6.25 -4.66 9.07
C LYS A 154 -7.28 -5.59 9.68
N SER A 155 -7.97 -6.39 8.88
CA SER A 155 -8.95 -7.36 9.36
C SER A 155 -8.29 -8.44 10.23
N LEU A 156 -7.18 -9.02 9.76
CA LEU A 156 -6.42 -10.06 10.46
C LEU A 156 -5.92 -9.56 11.81
N ARG A 157 -5.37 -8.35 11.87
CA ARG A 157 -4.87 -7.75 13.11
C ARG A 157 -5.97 -7.56 14.15
N VAL A 158 -7.18 -7.14 13.73
CA VAL A 158 -8.34 -7.06 14.63
C VAL A 158 -8.72 -8.44 15.15
N THR A 159 -8.72 -9.46 14.28
CA THR A 159 -8.99 -10.84 14.68
C THR A 159 -7.94 -11.38 15.66
N VAL A 160 -6.65 -11.18 15.39
CA VAL A 160 -5.54 -11.60 16.26
C VAL A 160 -5.62 -10.92 17.63
N ALA A 161 -5.92 -9.62 17.66
CA ALA A 161 -6.12 -8.89 18.92
C ALA A 161 -7.30 -9.45 19.72
N SER A 162 -8.46 -9.65 19.08
CA SER A 162 -9.64 -10.20 19.75
C SER A 162 -9.43 -11.63 20.27
N ILE A 163 -8.66 -12.46 19.54
CA ILE A 163 -8.33 -13.83 19.98
C ILE A 163 -7.35 -13.80 21.16
N ARG A 164 -6.39 -12.86 21.15
CA ARG A 164 -5.47 -12.66 22.28
C ARG A 164 -6.21 -12.22 23.54
N ASP A 165 -7.11 -11.25 23.42
CA ASP A 165 -7.92 -10.79 24.55
C ASP A 165 -8.78 -11.94 25.12
N ALA A 166 -9.40 -12.74 24.24
CA ALA A 166 -10.17 -13.91 24.64
C ALA A 166 -9.30 -14.98 25.32
N ARG A 167 -8.07 -15.21 24.83
CA ARG A 167 -7.10 -16.09 25.50
C ARG A 167 -6.80 -15.60 26.91
N ASP A 168 -6.44 -14.32 27.05
CA ASP A 168 -6.06 -13.75 28.35
C ASP A 168 -7.21 -13.88 29.36
N GLU A 169 -8.45 -13.68 28.92
CA GLU A 169 -9.64 -13.89 29.76
C GLU A 169 -9.85 -15.35 30.15
N LEU A 170 -9.68 -16.30 29.21
CA LEU A 170 -9.83 -17.72 29.48
C LEU A 170 -8.72 -18.27 30.38
N GLU A 171 -7.49 -17.80 30.20
CA GLU A 171 -6.36 -18.15 31.05
C GLU A 171 -6.56 -17.63 32.48
N ALA A 172 -7.05 -16.39 32.63
CA ALA A 172 -7.44 -15.86 33.94
C ALA A 172 -8.53 -16.72 34.60
N GLN A 173 -9.58 -17.10 33.86
CA GLN A 173 -10.65 -17.97 34.37
C GLN A 173 -10.16 -19.37 34.73
N ILE A 174 -9.17 -19.91 34.01
CA ILE A 174 -8.53 -21.18 34.37
C ILE A 174 -7.81 -21.00 35.71
N ASN A 175 -6.97 -19.97 35.84
CA ASN A 175 -6.15 -19.72 37.03
C ASN A 175 -6.95 -19.37 38.28
N GLU A 176 -8.11 -18.72 38.15
CA GLU A 176 -9.04 -18.41 39.24
C GLU A 176 -9.88 -19.61 39.70
N GLY A 177 -9.88 -20.71 38.94
CA GLY A 177 -10.69 -21.88 39.23
C GLY A 177 -10.40 -22.52 40.60
N PRO A 178 -11.39 -23.13 41.25
CA PRO A 178 -11.24 -23.68 42.60
C PRO A 178 -10.33 -24.92 42.64
N GLY A 179 -9.39 -24.90 43.59
CA GLY A 179 -8.59 -26.05 44.00
C GLY A 179 -7.25 -26.22 43.28
N THR A 180 -6.30 -26.86 43.95
CA THR A 180 -5.06 -27.31 43.34
C THR A 180 -5.34 -28.53 42.46
N ARG A 181 -5.00 -28.43 41.17
CA ARG A 181 -5.12 -29.56 40.24
C ARG A 181 -4.05 -30.59 40.56
N GLY A 182 -4.40 -31.87 40.42
CA GLY A 182 -3.41 -32.94 40.44
C GLY A 182 -2.47 -32.83 39.23
N GLU A 183 -1.23 -33.29 39.39
CA GLU A 183 -0.18 -33.20 38.36
C GLU A 183 -0.62 -33.76 36.99
N ALA A 184 -1.37 -34.88 36.98
CA ALA A 184 -1.87 -35.48 35.75
C ALA A 184 -2.95 -34.63 35.04
N LEU A 185 -3.83 -33.93 35.79
CA LEU A 185 -4.81 -33.02 35.19
C LEU A 185 -4.15 -31.74 34.70
N GLU A 186 -3.14 -31.25 35.41
CA GLU A 186 -2.39 -30.08 35.00
C GLU A 186 -1.63 -30.34 33.70
N ALA A 187 -0.97 -31.50 33.57
CA ALA A 187 -0.32 -31.91 32.33
C ALA A 187 -1.30 -31.96 31.14
N LEU A 188 -2.53 -32.43 31.37
CA LEU A 188 -3.58 -32.43 30.34
C LEU A 188 -4.08 -31.03 30.01
N CYS A 189 -4.25 -30.16 31.01
CA CYS A 189 -4.61 -28.76 30.82
C CYS A 189 -3.57 -28.07 29.93
N GLN A 190 -2.29 -28.21 30.29
CA GLN A 190 -1.18 -27.64 29.53
C GLN A 190 -1.15 -28.17 28.08
N HIS A 191 -1.38 -29.46 27.86
CA HIS A 191 -1.43 -30.03 26.52
C HIS A 191 -2.47 -29.35 25.60
N TYR A 192 -3.66 -29.04 26.11
CA TYR A 192 -4.68 -28.33 25.33
C TYR A 192 -4.33 -26.86 25.10
N VAL A 193 -3.74 -26.19 26.10
CA VAL A 193 -3.24 -24.82 25.96
C VAL A 193 -2.14 -24.76 24.90
N ASP A 194 -1.17 -25.67 24.94
CA ASP A 194 -0.09 -25.76 23.96
C ASP A 194 -0.63 -26.05 22.54
N THR A 195 -1.64 -26.93 22.45
CA THR A 195 -2.30 -27.22 21.17
C THR A 195 -2.98 -25.97 20.60
N PHE A 196 -3.67 -25.19 21.44
CA PHE A 196 -4.24 -23.91 21.04
C PHE A 196 -3.16 -22.91 20.63
N GLU A 197 -2.12 -22.73 21.44
CA GLU A 197 -1.02 -21.79 21.17
C GLU A 197 -0.29 -22.14 19.87
N SER A 198 -0.14 -23.42 19.53
CA SER A 198 0.40 -23.83 18.22
C SER A 198 -0.46 -23.34 17.04
N GLY A 199 -1.79 -23.40 17.18
CA GLY A 199 -2.74 -22.91 16.17
C GLY A 199 -2.76 -21.38 16.10
N PHE A 200 -2.72 -20.72 17.24
CA PHE A 200 -2.64 -19.26 17.34
C PHE A 200 -1.32 -18.71 16.78
N ALA A 201 -0.20 -19.35 17.07
CA ALA A 201 1.11 -19.02 16.53
C ALA A 201 1.14 -19.11 15.00
N ALA A 202 0.47 -20.09 14.40
CA ALA A 202 0.33 -20.18 12.95
C ALA A 202 -0.43 -18.97 12.37
N LEU A 203 -1.46 -18.46 13.07
CA LEU A 203 -2.19 -17.26 12.67
C LEU A 203 -1.34 -15.99 12.79
N VAL A 204 -0.61 -15.83 13.90
CA VAL A 204 0.33 -14.71 14.13
C VAL A 204 1.46 -14.73 13.10
N TRP A 205 1.94 -15.91 12.71
CA TRP A 205 2.93 -16.03 11.63
C TRP A 205 2.39 -15.50 10.29
N VAL A 206 1.11 -15.76 9.97
CA VAL A 206 0.49 -15.20 8.76
C VAL A 206 0.39 -13.68 8.84
N ASP A 207 0.07 -13.11 10.00
CA ASP A 207 0.04 -11.66 10.23
C ASP A 207 1.42 -11.02 9.99
N THR A 208 2.47 -11.57 10.61
CA THR A 208 3.86 -11.06 10.43
C THR A 208 4.38 -11.23 9.01
N LYS A 209 3.99 -12.32 8.33
CA LYS A 209 4.30 -12.51 6.91
C LYS A 209 3.60 -11.47 6.05
N LEU A 210 2.31 -11.22 6.29
CA LEU A 210 1.54 -10.24 5.52
C LEU A 210 2.08 -8.81 5.72
N ASP A 211 2.53 -8.46 6.93
CA ASP A 211 3.26 -7.21 7.21
C ASP A 211 4.52 -7.09 6.34
N THR A 212 5.29 -8.18 6.24
CA THR A 212 6.52 -8.22 5.43
C THR A 212 6.22 -8.05 3.94
N ASP A 213 5.23 -8.77 3.42
CA ASP A 213 4.82 -8.71 2.02
C ASP A 213 4.30 -7.30 1.64
N ILE A 214 3.51 -6.68 2.53
CA ILE A 214 3.04 -5.29 2.35
C ILE A 214 4.21 -4.31 2.34
N ALA A 215 5.20 -4.48 3.23
CA ALA A 215 6.37 -3.62 3.25
C ALA A 215 7.18 -3.72 1.95
N LEU A 216 7.32 -4.92 1.38
CA LEU A 216 7.96 -5.14 0.08
C LEU A 216 7.18 -4.46 -1.05
N ILE A 217 5.86 -4.68 -1.13
CA ILE A 217 5.01 -4.09 -2.17
C ILE A 217 4.94 -2.57 -2.07
N THR A 218 4.98 -2.02 -0.86
CA THR A 218 5.04 -0.56 -0.66
C THR A 218 6.33 0.03 -1.21
N ARG A 219 7.48 -0.61 -1.00
CA ARG A 219 8.75 -0.20 -1.63
C ARG A 219 8.68 -0.31 -3.15
N TYR A 220 8.01 -1.32 -3.68
CA TYR A 220 7.79 -1.44 -5.12
C TYR A 220 6.93 -0.32 -5.69
N LYS A 221 5.86 0.09 -4.99
CA LYS A 221 5.04 1.24 -5.37
C LYS A 221 5.88 2.52 -5.47
N GLU A 222 6.80 2.74 -4.54
CA GLU A 222 7.71 3.88 -4.59
C GLU A 222 8.66 3.82 -5.79
N GLY A 223 9.25 2.64 -6.05
CA GLY A 223 10.08 2.40 -7.23
C GLY A 223 9.33 2.64 -8.54
N PHE A 224 8.08 2.17 -8.63
CA PHE A 224 7.22 2.41 -9.78
C PHE A 224 6.88 3.88 -9.99
N ASN A 225 6.55 4.61 -8.92
CA ASN A 225 6.31 6.05 -9.01
C ASN A 225 7.56 6.80 -9.51
N ALA A 226 8.76 6.37 -9.10
CA ALA A 226 10.00 6.92 -9.61
C ALA A 226 10.19 6.62 -11.11
N VAL A 227 9.86 5.42 -11.58
CA VAL A 227 9.93 5.06 -13.01
C VAL A 227 8.91 5.84 -13.83
N LEU A 228 7.66 5.98 -13.35
CA LEU A 228 6.63 6.75 -14.04
C LEU A 228 7.02 8.23 -14.17
N THR A 229 7.56 8.84 -13.11
CA THR A 229 8.04 10.23 -13.15
C THR A 229 9.25 10.41 -14.08
N LEU A 230 10.15 9.41 -14.15
CA LEU A 230 11.24 9.40 -15.14
C LEU A 230 10.72 9.26 -16.57
N ASN A 231 9.66 8.48 -16.79
CA ASN A 231 9.09 8.31 -18.11
C ASN A 231 8.38 9.58 -18.59
N ASP A 232 7.59 10.20 -17.72
CA ASP A 232 6.97 11.51 -17.98
C ASP A 232 8.02 12.59 -18.28
N SER A 233 9.13 12.58 -17.54
CA SER A 233 10.29 13.43 -17.83
C SER A 233 10.91 13.14 -19.20
N ARG A 234 10.98 11.88 -19.63
CA ARG A 234 11.50 11.50 -20.95
C ARG A 234 10.57 11.95 -22.07
N GLU A 235 9.26 11.79 -21.91
CA GLU A 235 8.28 12.28 -22.89
C GLU A 235 8.31 13.81 -22.99
N SER A 236 8.43 14.50 -21.86
CA SER A 236 8.66 15.95 -21.84
C SER A 236 9.95 16.34 -22.57
N VAL A 237 11.05 15.59 -22.40
CA VAL A 237 12.31 15.82 -23.12
C VAL A 237 12.16 15.57 -24.62
N LYS A 238 11.42 14.52 -25.03
CA LYS A 238 11.13 14.26 -26.45
C LYS A 238 10.27 15.37 -27.05
N GLN A 239 9.22 15.79 -26.36
CA GLN A 239 8.38 16.90 -26.78
C GLN A 239 9.18 18.19 -26.91
N ASN A 240 10.08 18.47 -25.96
CA ASN A 240 10.98 19.61 -26.02
C ASN A 240 11.89 19.57 -27.26
N ARG A 241 12.41 18.38 -27.62
CA ARG A 241 13.17 18.21 -28.87
C ARG A 241 12.32 18.41 -30.12
N THR A 242 11.07 17.96 -30.12
CA THR A 242 10.13 18.18 -31.23
C THR A 242 9.81 19.67 -31.37
N ILE A 243 9.56 20.37 -30.26
CA ILE A 243 9.36 21.82 -30.25
C ILE A 243 10.62 22.52 -30.79
N GLN A 244 11.81 22.12 -30.34
CA GLN A 244 13.07 22.69 -30.82
C GLN A 244 13.25 22.50 -32.33
N ARG A 245 12.96 21.29 -32.86
CA ARG A 245 13.00 21.01 -34.30
C ARG A 245 11.99 21.85 -35.08
N LEU A 246 10.76 21.95 -34.59
CA LEU A 246 9.72 22.77 -35.20
C LEU A 246 10.14 24.25 -35.23
N THR A 247 10.68 24.78 -34.14
CA THR A 247 11.17 26.16 -34.05
C THR A 247 12.31 26.42 -35.04
N TYR A 248 13.29 25.53 -35.15
CA TYR A 248 14.37 25.70 -36.14
C TYR A 248 13.85 25.67 -37.58
N LEU A 249 12.86 24.82 -37.86
CA LEU A 249 12.20 24.79 -39.16
C LEU A 249 11.47 26.13 -39.43
N THR A 250 10.72 26.65 -38.46
CA THR A 250 10.05 27.96 -38.58
C THR A 250 11.02 29.11 -38.79
N ILE A 251 12.16 29.14 -38.07
CA ILE A 251 13.20 30.16 -38.25
C ILE A 251 13.75 30.14 -39.69
N GLY A 252 13.89 28.95 -40.29
CA GLY A 252 14.31 28.82 -41.69
C GLY A 252 13.24 29.22 -42.71
N TYR A 253 11.96 28.92 -42.45
CA TYR A 253 10.86 29.20 -43.37
C TYR A 253 10.40 30.66 -43.36
N LEU A 254 10.49 31.36 -42.23
CA LEU A 254 10.03 32.75 -42.09
C LEU A 254 10.68 33.74 -43.09
N PRO A 255 12.02 33.76 -43.28
CA PRO A 255 12.63 34.62 -44.30
C PRO A 255 12.27 34.20 -45.72
N MET A 256 12.08 32.90 -46.00
CA MET A 256 11.62 32.43 -47.31
C MET A 256 10.18 32.89 -47.61
N GLY A 257 9.29 32.84 -46.61
CA GLY A 257 7.93 33.35 -46.73
C GLY A 257 7.88 34.87 -46.91
N LEU A 258 8.71 35.62 -46.16
CA LEU A 258 8.83 37.07 -46.32
C LEU A 258 9.33 37.45 -47.72
N ALA A 259 10.35 36.75 -48.23
CA ALA A 259 10.83 36.95 -49.58
C ALA A 259 9.71 36.68 -50.60
N ALA A 260 9.06 35.51 -50.53
CA ALA A 260 7.95 35.19 -51.43
C ALA A 260 6.83 36.25 -51.40
N ALA A 261 6.49 36.77 -50.22
CA ALA A 261 5.47 37.82 -50.06
C ALA A 261 5.87 39.16 -50.71
N ILE A 262 7.10 39.63 -50.50
CA ILE A 262 7.61 40.88 -51.10
C ILE A 262 7.52 40.82 -52.63
N PHE A 263 7.83 39.67 -53.22
CA PHE A 263 7.80 39.48 -54.67
C PHE A 263 6.42 39.15 -55.25
N ALA A 264 5.44 38.82 -54.41
CA ALA A 264 4.06 38.63 -54.81
C ALA A 264 3.27 39.95 -54.93
N ILE A 265 3.83 41.07 -54.44
CA ILE A 265 3.20 42.39 -54.54
C ILE A 265 3.19 42.83 -56.01
N PRO A 266 2.02 43.09 -56.61
CA PRO A 266 1.92 43.48 -58.01
C PRO A 266 2.60 44.82 -58.28
N GLY A 267 3.19 44.96 -59.46
CA GLY A 267 4.07 46.08 -59.84
C GLY A 267 3.45 47.47 -59.81
N GLU A 268 2.12 47.58 -59.70
CA GLU A 268 1.40 48.85 -59.61
C GLU A 268 1.77 49.70 -58.39
N GLN A 269 2.33 49.07 -57.33
CA GLN A 269 2.73 49.78 -56.12
C GLN A 269 4.17 50.33 -56.16
N HIS A 270 4.91 50.20 -57.28
CA HIS A 270 6.28 50.71 -57.47
C HIS A 270 7.27 50.39 -56.34
N VAL A 271 7.06 49.31 -55.58
CA VAL A 271 7.95 48.91 -54.48
C VAL A 271 9.23 48.24 -55.00
N VAL A 272 9.24 47.78 -56.26
CA VAL A 272 10.36 47.10 -56.91
C VAL A 272 10.68 47.80 -58.23
N HIS A 273 11.91 48.27 -58.41
CA HIS A 273 12.35 48.96 -59.62
C HIS A 273 12.44 48.01 -60.83
N GLU A 274 12.04 48.48 -62.02
CA GLU A 274 11.92 47.72 -63.27
C GLU A 274 13.15 46.87 -63.72
N PRO A 275 14.43 47.19 -63.41
CA PRO A 275 15.55 46.33 -63.80
C PRO A 275 15.81 45.15 -62.83
N MET A 276 15.01 44.95 -61.78
CA MET A 276 15.19 43.81 -60.86
C MET A 276 14.65 42.50 -61.46
N GLY A 277 15.44 41.88 -62.32
CA GLY A 277 15.13 40.56 -62.90
C GLY A 277 15.23 39.39 -61.90
N ARG A 278 14.85 38.18 -62.35
CA ARG A 278 14.91 36.92 -61.57
C ARG A 278 16.25 36.66 -60.85
N GLY A 279 17.37 37.18 -61.36
CA GLY A 279 18.67 37.06 -60.71
C GLY A 279 18.76 37.78 -59.35
N TRP A 280 18.11 38.95 -59.23
CA TRP A 280 18.06 39.71 -57.97
C TRP A 280 17.22 39.00 -56.91
N PHE A 281 16.13 38.34 -57.32
CA PHE A 281 15.32 37.50 -56.44
C PHE A 281 16.15 36.38 -55.78
N ILE A 282 16.91 35.64 -56.60
CA ILE A 282 17.76 34.54 -56.12
C ILE A 282 18.83 35.08 -55.18
N TRP A 283 19.45 36.22 -55.50
CA TRP A 283 20.46 36.86 -54.66
C TRP A 283 19.89 37.36 -53.33
N CYS A 284 18.72 37.99 -53.31
CA CYS A 284 18.06 38.42 -52.09
C CYS A 284 17.70 37.24 -51.18
N ILE A 285 17.20 36.13 -51.74
CA ILE A 285 16.94 34.91 -50.97
C ILE A 285 18.23 34.36 -50.39
N LEU A 286 19.31 34.30 -51.17
CA LEU A 286 20.59 33.77 -50.69
C LEU A 286 21.20 34.65 -49.60
N ILE A 287 21.14 35.98 -49.74
CA ILE A 287 21.59 36.94 -48.73
C ILE A 287 20.74 36.83 -47.46
N LEU A 288 19.41 36.79 -47.57
CA LEU A 288 18.52 36.61 -46.42
C LEU A 288 18.78 35.26 -45.74
N LEU A 289 18.95 34.18 -46.48
CA LEU A 289 19.24 32.86 -45.94
C LEU A 289 20.58 32.84 -45.20
N VAL A 290 21.64 33.42 -45.78
CA VAL A 290 22.97 33.54 -45.14
C VAL A 290 22.89 34.43 -43.89
N ALA A 291 22.22 35.58 -43.96
CA ALA A 291 22.04 36.48 -42.83
C ALA A 291 21.26 35.81 -41.69
N THR A 292 20.20 35.07 -42.01
CA THR A 292 19.40 34.32 -41.02
C THR A 292 20.19 33.16 -40.43
N SER A 293 21.02 32.48 -41.24
CA SER A 293 21.91 31.39 -40.77
C SER A 293 23.01 31.92 -39.85
N LEU A 294 23.61 33.06 -40.18
CA LEU A 294 24.57 33.75 -39.31
C LEU A 294 23.92 34.19 -38.00
N ALA A 295 22.72 34.78 -38.06
CA ALA A 295 21.97 35.15 -36.87
C ALA A 295 21.67 33.92 -35.98
N ALA A 296 21.25 32.80 -36.57
CA ALA A 296 21.01 31.55 -35.85
C ALA A 296 22.30 31.01 -35.19
N PHE A 297 23.43 31.03 -35.89
CA PHE A 297 24.72 30.62 -35.34
C PHE A 297 25.18 31.52 -34.19
N PHE A 298 24.98 32.84 -34.33
CA PHE A 298 25.26 33.80 -33.26
C PHE A 298 24.34 33.61 -32.06
N ILE A 299 23.07 33.24 -32.26
CA ILE A 299 22.13 32.92 -31.18
C ILE A 299 22.58 31.67 -30.41
N GLU A 300 23.04 30.62 -31.09
CA GLU A 300 23.63 29.45 -30.41
C GLU A 300 24.89 29.80 -29.63
N GLY A 301 25.77 30.63 -30.21
CA GLY A 301 26.94 31.17 -29.52
C GLY A 301 26.59 32.01 -28.29
N LEU A 302 25.55 32.85 -28.38
CA LEU A 302 25.03 33.66 -27.29
C LEU A 302 24.40 32.80 -26.20
N LEU A 303 23.54 31.84 -26.54
CA LEU A 303 22.94 30.90 -25.58
C LEU A 303 24.00 30.09 -24.84
N HIS A 304 25.01 29.59 -25.54
CA HIS A 304 26.08 28.82 -24.92
C HIS A 304 26.98 29.69 -24.03
N SER A 305 27.25 30.94 -24.44
CA SER A 305 28.00 31.90 -23.63
C SER A 305 27.22 32.33 -22.40
N PHE A 306 25.92 32.62 -22.57
CA PHE A 306 25.00 32.96 -21.49
C PHE A 306 24.88 31.82 -20.49
N ARG A 307 24.76 30.57 -20.95
CA ARG A 307 24.79 29.39 -20.08
C ARG A 307 26.11 29.26 -19.31
N ARG A 308 27.24 29.57 -19.94
CA ARG A 308 28.57 29.51 -19.31
C ARG A 308 28.73 30.58 -18.23
N VAL A 309 28.33 31.82 -18.53
CA VAL A 309 28.33 32.95 -17.59
C VAL A 309 27.34 32.71 -16.45
N PHE A 310 26.12 32.28 -16.78
CA PHE A 310 25.09 31.97 -15.80
C PHE A 310 25.52 30.83 -14.86
N LEU A 311 26.11 29.74 -15.39
CA LEU A 311 26.66 28.67 -14.53
C LEU A 311 27.84 29.15 -13.67
N SER A 312 28.69 30.04 -14.20
CA SER A 312 29.82 30.60 -13.47
C SER A 312 29.37 31.51 -12.31
N ILE A 313 28.27 32.25 -12.47
CA ILE A 313 27.71 33.13 -11.44
C ILE A 313 26.78 32.35 -10.48
N TRP A 314 26.03 31.38 -11.00
CA TRP A 314 25.04 30.64 -10.22
C TRP A 314 25.66 29.60 -9.27
N ARG A 315 26.78 28.98 -9.65
CA ARG A 315 27.50 28.03 -8.78
C ARG A 315 27.93 28.66 -7.44
N PRO A 316 28.63 29.81 -7.39
CA PRO A 316 29.00 30.43 -6.13
C PRO A 316 27.77 30.93 -5.37
N LEU A 317 26.78 31.52 -6.05
CA LEU A 317 25.56 32.01 -5.41
C LEU A 317 24.77 30.88 -4.73
N LYS A 318 24.62 29.73 -5.39
CA LYS A 318 23.95 28.55 -4.82
C LYS A 318 24.67 28.02 -3.59
N THR A 319 26.00 28.03 -3.58
CA THR A 319 26.77 27.62 -2.38
C THR A 319 26.58 28.58 -1.21
N THR A 320 26.50 29.89 -1.47
CA THR A 320 26.27 30.89 -0.42
C THR A 320 24.86 30.82 0.13
N ILE A 321 23.85 30.67 -0.74
CA ILE A 321 22.44 30.50 -0.35
C ILE A 321 22.27 29.21 0.46
N ASN A 322 22.85 28.08 0.03
CA ASN A 322 22.76 26.84 0.80
C ASN A 322 23.44 26.93 2.17
N ARG A 323 24.53 27.70 2.31
CA ARG A 323 25.16 27.95 3.61
C ARG A 323 24.26 28.79 4.50
N LEU A 324 23.69 29.88 3.99
CA LEU A 324 22.74 30.72 4.73
C LEU A 324 21.50 29.94 5.15
N LEU A 325 20.95 29.12 4.26
CA LEU A 325 19.79 28.27 4.55
C LEU A 325 20.10 27.26 5.66
N ARG A 326 21.27 26.62 5.64
CA ARG A 326 21.71 25.72 6.72
C ARG A 326 21.87 26.46 8.04
N CYS A 327 22.42 27.68 8.03
CA CYS A 327 22.52 28.50 9.24
C CYS A 327 21.14 28.89 9.79
N LEU A 328 20.19 29.28 8.93
CA LEU A 328 18.82 29.61 9.33
C LEU A 328 18.08 28.39 9.89
N ILE A 329 18.22 27.23 9.25
CA ILE A 329 17.62 25.97 9.74
C ILE A 329 18.23 25.60 11.09
N ALA A 330 19.56 25.70 11.26
CA ALA A 330 20.22 25.42 12.53
C ALA A 330 19.80 26.40 13.64
N ALA A 331 19.71 27.70 13.33
CA ALA A 331 19.23 28.71 14.27
C ALA A 331 17.76 28.47 14.68
N TRP A 332 16.90 28.12 13.72
CA TRP A 332 15.52 27.76 13.98
C TRP A 332 15.42 26.50 14.86
N TRP A 333 16.22 25.47 14.57
CA TRP A 333 16.25 24.25 15.37
C TRP A 333 16.71 24.52 16.81
N LEU A 334 17.78 25.31 16.99
CA LEU A 334 18.24 25.75 18.31
C LEU A 334 17.18 26.57 19.06
N TRP A 335 16.47 27.46 18.37
CA TRP A 335 15.39 28.26 18.94
C TRP A 335 14.21 27.39 19.39
N THR A 336 13.79 26.41 18.58
CA THR A 336 12.72 25.47 18.97
C THR A 336 13.09 24.63 20.19
N ILE A 337 14.35 24.16 20.28
CA ILE A 337 14.85 23.44 21.46
C ILE A 337 14.85 24.33 22.70
N TYR A 338 15.32 25.58 22.56
CA TYR A 338 15.35 26.54 23.66
C TYR A 338 13.94 26.82 24.19
N HIS A 339 12.98 27.04 23.28
CA HIS A 339 11.58 27.29 23.66
C HIS A 339 10.96 26.06 24.37
N LYS A 340 11.24 24.85 23.88
CA LYS A 340 10.73 23.60 24.48
C LYS A 340 11.28 23.39 25.89
N ARG A 341 12.58 23.64 26.13
CA ARG A 341 13.16 23.60 27.49
C ARG A 341 12.52 24.62 28.44
N ARG A 342 12.22 25.82 27.95
CA ARG A 342 11.58 26.87 28.75
C ARG A 342 10.15 26.51 29.15
N GLN A 343 9.40 25.79 28.30
CA GLN A 343 8.08 25.29 28.67
C GLN A 343 8.13 24.19 29.73
N TYR A 344 9.00 23.17 29.56
CA TYR A 344 9.15 22.12 30.58
C TYR A 344 9.55 22.67 31.96
N SER A 345 10.39 23.73 31.99
CA SER A 345 10.76 24.38 33.24
C SER A 345 9.60 25.13 33.92
N LYS A 346 8.62 25.64 33.15
CA LYS A 346 7.43 26.30 33.72
C LYS A 346 6.43 25.27 34.25
N GLU A 347 6.27 24.16 33.54
CA GLU A 347 5.36 23.08 33.96
C GLU A 347 5.86 22.36 35.21
N SER A 348 7.17 22.14 35.37
CA SER A 348 7.72 21.55 36.59
C SER A 348 7.53 22.44 37.82
N LEU A 349 7.68 23.77 37.67
CA LEU A 349 7.39 24.73 38.73
C LEU A 349 5.91 24.77 39.10
N LEU A 350 5.00 24.70 38.11
CA LEU A 350 3.55 24.65 38.35
C LEU A 350 3.10 23.32 38.97
N SER A 351 3.72 22.20 38.59
CA SER A 351 3.48 20.89 39.20
C SER A 351 3.92 20.86 40.67
N LYS A 352 5.09 21.45 40.96
CA LYS A 352 5.59 21.55 42.35
C LYS A 352 4.66 22.42 43.20
N LYS A 353 4.20 23.55 42.66
CA LYS A 353 3.24 24.43 43.35
C LYS A 353 1.87 23.76 43.57
N ARG A 354 1.41 22.89 42.66
CA ARG A 354 0.19 22.10 42.86
C ARG A 354 0.32 21.04 43.96
N HIS A 355 1.46 20.37 44.07
CA HIS A 355 1.70 19.41 45.14
C HIS A 355 1.78 20.07 46.53
N GLU A 356 2.41 21.24 46.64
CA GLU A 356 2.47 21.99 47.90
C GLU A 356 1.08 22.47 48.37
N VAL A 357 0.18 22.83 47.44
CA VAL A 357 -1.20 23.22 47.77
C VAL A 357 -2.05 22.02 48.21
N SER A 358 -1.84 20.82 47.63
CA SER A 358 -2.58 19.61 48.03
C SER A 358 -2.12 18.99 49.36
N GLN A 359 -0.92 19.32 49.86
CA GLN A 359 -0.44 18.82 51.16
C GLN A 359 -0.70 19.79 52.32
N GLY A 360 -1.22 21.00 52.04
CA GLY A 360 -1.49 22.04 53.03
C GLY A 360 -2.96 22.26 53.38
N VAL A 361 -3.86 21.31 53.05
CA VAL A 361 -5.30 21.36 53.37
C VAL A 361 -5.70 20.14 54.20
#